data_AF-A0A7R6P8T5-F1
#
_entry.id   AF-A0A7R6P8T5-F1
#
_cell.length_a   1.000
_cell.length_b   1.000
_cell.length_c   1.000
_cell.angle_alpha   90.00
_cell.angle_beta   90.00
_cell.angle_gamma   90.00
#
_symmetry.space_group_name_H-M   'P 1'
#
loop_
_entity.id
_entity.type
_entity.pdbx_description
1 polymer ?
#
loop_
_entity_poly.entity_id
_entity_poly.type
_entity_poly.pdbx_seq_one_letter_code
_entity_poly.pdbx_strand_id
1 'polypeptide(L)'
;MRLEISNPSDKATIDCSDRIAACIAVCIIGRGRYGIIDDESDNGMPIFLLGGSDEWFQDQFNTGFHDAFEKTGRPRIATALESVQLEQGRSSMNDFTSRAHDIAKQLREHAAAEADS
;
A
#
# COMPACT_ATOMS: atom_id res chain seq x y z
N MET A 1 2.26 -10.93 -7.38
CA MET A 1 1.23 -10.29 -8.21
C MET A 1 1.60 -8.84 -8.42
N ARG A 2 1.25 -8.28 -9.58
CA ARG A 2 1.40 -6.87 -9.91
C ARG A 2 0.00 -6.26 -9.96
N LEU A 3 -0.21 -5.13 -9.28
CA LEU A 3 -1.50 -4.46 -9.18
C LEU A 3 -1.38 -3.03 -9.67
N GLU A 4 -2.39 -2.52 -10.37
CA GLU A 4 -2.47 -1.12 -10.77
C GLU A 4 -3.02 -0.27 -9.62
N ILE A 5 -2.38 0.87 -9.38
CA ILE A 5 -2.79 1.82 -8.37
C ILE A 5 -3.68 2.86 -9.03
N SER A 6 -4.90 3.03 -8.52
CA SER A 6 -5.78 4.13 -8.91
C SER A 6 -5.22 5.44 -8.35
N ASN A 7 -4.34 6.08 -9.13
CA ASN A 7 -3.75 7.38 -8.86
C ASN A 7 -4.24 8.40 -9.90
N PRO A 8 -4.88 9.51 -9.50
CA PRO A 8 -5.39 10.52 -10.43
C PRO A 8 -4.32 11.21 -11.30
N SER A 9 -3.06 11.20 -10.86
CA SER A 9 -1.97 11.93 -11.53
C SER A 9 -1.21 11.09 -12.55
N ASP A 10 -0.59 10.00 -12.09
CA ASP A 10 0.31 9.17 -12.90
C ASP A 10 -0.04 7.69 -12.71
N LYS A 11 -0.01 6.93 -13.80
CA LYS A 11 -0.16 5.47 -13.74
C LYS A 11 0.96 4.88 -12.89
N ALA A 12 0.57 4.14 -11.85
CA ALA A 12 1.50 3.52 -10.93
C ALA A 12 1.09 2.07 -10.65
N THR A 13 2.07 1.27 -10.27
CA THR A 13 1.90 -0.15 -9.98
C THR A 13 2.60 -0.52 -8.69
N ILE A 14 2.15 -1.60 -8.08
CA ILE A 14 2.79 -2.21 -6.92
C ILE A 14 2.95 -3.71 -7.15
N ASP A 15 4.14 -4.23 -6.88
CA ASP A 15 4.40 -5.68 -6.88
C ASP A 15 4.37 -6.20 -5.44
N CYS A 16 3.66 -7.31 -5.22
CA CYS A 16 3.56 -7.91 -3.89
C CYS A 16 3.39 -9.43 -3.96
N SER A 17 3.82 -10.13 -2.91
CA SER A 17 3.50 -11.54 -2.71
C SER A 17 2.17 -11.74 -1.97
N ASP A 18 1.65 -10.68 -1.35
CA ASP A 18 0.47 -10.70 -0.49
C ASP A 18 -0.39 -9.47 -0.77
N ARG A 19 -1.68 -9.71 -1.08
CA ARG A 19 -2.63 -8.68 -1.46
C ARG A 19 -2.93 -7.73 -0.30
N ILE A 20 -2.99 -8.22 0.94
CA ILE A 20 -3.27 -7.38 2.10
C ILE A 20 -2.15 -6.36 2.31
N ALA A 21 -0.89 -6.77 2.09
CA ALA A 21 0.27 -5.89 2.19
C ALA A 21 0.22 -4.77 1.15
N ALA A 22 -0.23 -5.06 -0.09
CA ALA A 22 -0.41 -4.03 -1.10
C ALA A 22 -1.54 -3.04 -0.75
N CYS A 23 -2.69 -3.54 -0.28
CA CYS A 23 -3.80 -2.69 0.13
C CYS A 23 -3.39 -1.74 1.27
N ILE A 24 -2.67 -2.27 2.27
CA ILE A 24 -2.12 -1.49 3.38
C ILE A 24 -1.13 -0.43 2.86
N ALA A 25 -0.18 -0.84 2.02
CA ALA A 25 0.83 0.05 1.45
C ALA A 25 0.18 1.24 0.70
N VAL A 26 -0.79 0.96 -0.19
CA VAL A 26 -1.51 2.00 -0.95
C VAL A 26 -2.29 2.95 -0.04
N CYS A 27 -2.96 2.43 0.99
CA CYS A 27 -3.65 3.24 1.99
C CYS A 27 -2.71 4.22 2.70
N ILE A 28 -1.51 3.76 3.09
CA ILE A 28 -0.55 4.57 3.85
C ILE A 28 0.11 5.65 2.95
N ILE A 29 0.51 5.30 1.72
CA ILE A 29 1.12 6.28 0.81
C ILE A 29 0.13 7.41 0.53
N GLY A 30 -1.11 7.08 0.17
CA GLY A 30 -2.14 8.04 -0.22
C GLY A 30 -2.87 8.71 0.93
N ARG A 31 -2.71 8.20 2.16
CA ARG A 31 -3.59 8.54 3.29
C ARG A 31 -5.06 8.38 2.88
N GLY A 32 -5.38 7.22 2.28
CA GLY A 32 -6.70 6.89 1.75
C GLY A 32 -7.05 7.51 0.38
N ARG A 33 -6.19 8.31 -0.25
CA ARG A 33 -6.48 8.96 -1.56
C ARG A 33 -6.29 8.07 -2.79
N TYR A 34 -5.76 6.87 -2.61
CA TYR A 34 -5.45 5.95 -3.71
C TYR A 34 -6.16 4.62 -3.48
N GLY A 35 -6.55 4.00 -4.59
CA GLY A 35 -7.16 2.68 -4.64
C GLY A 35 -6.29 1.68 -5.40
N ILE A 36 -6.78 0.45 -5.56
CA ILE A 36 -6.19 -0.57 -6.42
C ILE A 36 -7.22 -0.93 -7.48
N ILE A 37 -6.78 -0.90 -8.74
CA ILE A 37 -7.54 -1.41 -9.86
C ILE A 37 -7.14 -2.88 -10.03
N ASP A 38 -8.14 -3.74 -10.05
CA ASP A 38 -7.99 -5.17 -10.31
C ASP A 38 -8.97 -5.50 -11.43
N ASP A 39 -8.45 -5.61 -12.66
CA ASP A 39 -9.27 -5.88 -13.84
C ASP A 39 -9.67 -7.36 -13.95
N GLU A 40 -9.01 -8.26 -13.19
CA GLU A 40 -9.26 -9.70 -13.23
C GLU A 40 -10.31 -10.14 -12.22
N SER A 41 -10.40 -9.44 -11.09
CA SER A 41 -11.39 -9.70 -10.07
C SER A 41 -12.02 -8.39 -9.63
N ASP A 42 -13.36 -8.33 -9.55
CA ASP A 42 -14.16 -7.16 -9.11
C ASP A 42 -13.89 -6.75 -7.64
N ASN A 43 -12.76 -7.19 -7.07
CA ASN A 43 -12.29 -6.97 -5.72
C ASN A 43 -11.41 -5.72 -5.59
N GLY A 44 -11.36 -4.83 -6.59
CA GLY A 44 -10.54 -3.60 -6.54
C GLY A 44 -10.66 -2.85 -5.20
N MET A 45 -9.56 -2.28 -4.72
CA MET A 45 -9.58 -1.51 -3.48
C MET A 45 -10.10 -0.10 -3.79
N PRO A 46 -11.16 0.38 -3.12
CA PRO A 46 -11.68 1.72 -3.34
C PRO A 46 -10.78 2.78 -2.70
N ILE A 47 -11.08 4.04 -3.00
CA ILE A 47 -10.46 5.21 -2.38
C ILE A 47 -11.21 5.52 -1.06
N PHE A 48 -10.47 5.75 0.02
CA PHE A 48 -10.98 6.00 1.38
C PHE A 48 -10.85 7.46 1.81
N LEU A 49 -11.25 8.41 0.95
CA LEU A 49 -11.15 9.85 1.22
C LEU A 49 -11.97 10.32 2.44
N LEU A 50 -13.06 9.63 2.76
CA LEU A 50 -13.99 9.96 3.83
C LEU A 50 -14.00 8.90 4.95
N GLY A 51 -12.94 8.07 5.03
CA GLY A 51 -12.92 6.86 5.86
C GLY A 51 -13.47 5.64 5.11
N GLY A 52 -13.85 4.59 5.84
CA GLY A 52 -14.37 3.33 5.26
C GLY A 52 -13.32 2.21 5.12
N SER A 53 -12.06 2.47 5.48
CA SER A 53 -10.99 1.49 5.33
C SER A 53 -11.16 0.31 6.29
N ASP A 54 -11.59 0.55 7.53
CA ASP A 54 -11.80 -0.54 8.49
C ASP A 54 -12.92 -1.48 8.04
N GLU A 55 -14.05 -0.92 7.59
CA GLU A 55 -15.19 -1.70 7.10
C GLU A 55 -14.83 -2.52 5.86
N TRP A 56 -14.09 -1.91 4.93
CA TRP A 56 -13.65 -2.60 3.72
C TRP A 56 -12.62 -3.70 4.04
N PHE A 57 -11.64 -3.44 4.91
CA PHE A 57 -10.69 -4.47 5.35
C PHE A 57 -11.40 -5.62 6.08
N GLN A 58 -12.43 -5.31 6.87
CA GLN A 58 -13.23 -6.31 7.57
C GLN A 58 -14.00 -7.20 6.59
N ASP A 59 -14.60 -6.64 5.55
CA ASP A 59 -15.31 -7.40 4.52
C ASP A 59 -14.34 -8.27 3.69
N GLN A 60 -13.19 -7.72 3.29
CA GLN A 60 -12.27 -8.37 2.36
C GLN A 60 -11.31 -9.36 3.01
N PHE A 61 -10.89 -9.10 4.25
CA PHE A 61 -9.85 -9.85 4.94
C PHE A 61 -10.27 -10.35 6.32
N ASN A 62 -11.53 -10.11 6.73
CA ASN A 62 -12.05 -10.47 8.04
C ASN A 62 -11.22 -9.90 9.21
N THR A 63 -10.69 -8.68 9.04
CA THR A 63 -9.91 -7.97 10.05
C THR A 63 -9.99 -6.46 9.81
N GLY A 64 -9.92 -5.64 10.87
CA GLY A 64 -9.77 -4.18 10.73
C GLY A 64 -8.41 -3.77 10.18
N PHE A 65 -8.26 -2.52 9.75
CA PHE A 65 -7.04 -1.98 9.13
C PHE A 65 -5.84 -2.03 10.07
N HIS A 66 -6.01 -1.60 11.32
CA HIS A 66 -4.92 -1.61 12.30
C HIS A 66 -4.42 -3.03 12.58
N ASP A 67 -5.34 -3.96 12.83
CA ASP A 67 -5.00 -5.37 13.05
C ASP A 67 -4.39 -6.02 11.81
N ALA A 68 -4.85 -5.64 10.62
CA ALA A 68 -4.26 -6.08 9.36
C ALA A 68 -2.80 -5.61 9.25
N PHE A 69 -2.52 -4.35 9.60
CA PHE A 69 -1.17 -3.81 9.62
C PHE A 69 -0.25 -4.60 10.55
N GLU A 70 -0.66 -4.80 11.80
CA GLU A 70 0.14 -5.52 12.80
C GLU A 70 0.35 -7.00 12.41
N LYS A 71 -0.69 -7.70 11.95
CA LYS A 71 -0.61 -9.11 11.52
C LYS A 71 0.24 -9.30 10.26
N THR A 72 0.19 -8.37 9.32
CA THR A 72 0.99 -8.42 8.08
C THR A 72 2.47 -8.18 8.39
N GLY A 73 2.75 -7.30 9.34
CA GLY A 73 4.09 -7.01 9.82
C GLY A 73 4.85 -6.03 8.93
N ARG A 74 5.60 -5.14 9.60
CA ARG A 74 6.39 -4.05 9.00
C ARG A 74 7.28 -4.50 7.82
N PRO A 75 8.02 -5.63 7.88
CA PRO A 75 8.91 -6.02 6.78
C PRO A 75 8.18 -6.36 5.48
N ARG A 76 6.98 -6.96 5.55
CA ARG A 76 6.21 -7.32 4.35
C ARG A 76 5.61 -6.09 3.69
N ILE A 77 5.08 -5.19 4.50
CA ILE A 77 4.53 -3.90 4.05
C ILE A 77 5.65 -3.06 3.42
N ALA A 78 6.84 -3.03 4.03
CA ALA A 78 8.01 -2.35 3.47
C ALA A 78 8.40 -2.89 2.09
N THR A 79 8.44 -4.22 1.90
CA THR A 79 8.71 -4.83 0.59
C THR A 79 7.68 -4.41 -0.46
N ALA A 80 6.40 -4.31 -0.10
CA ALA A 80 5.36 -3.84 -1.02
C ALA A 80 5.51 -2.35 -1.36
N LEU A 81 5.87 -1.51 -0.39
CA LEU A 81 6.15 -0.09 -0.63
C LEU A 81 7.39 0.14 -1.51
N GLU A 82 8.44 -0.67 -1.35
CA GLU A 82 9.68 -0.63 -2.14
C GLU A 82 9.46 -0.99 -3.62
N SER A 83 8.40 -1.72 -3.94
CA SER A 83 8.10 -2.14 -5.31
C SER A 83 7.22 -1.16 -6.08
N VAL A 84 6.80 -0.07 -5.45
CA VAL A 84 5.93 0.93 -6.09
C VAL A 84 6.68 1.64 -7.22
N GLN A 85 6.11 1.63 -8.42
CA GLN A 85 6.72 2.18 -9.63
C GLN A 85 5.71 2.94 -10.48
N LEU A 86 6.18 3.94 -11.24
CA LEU A 86 5.38 4.61 -12.27
C LEU A 86 5.52 3.88 -13.60
N GLU A 87 4.43 3.72 -14.37
CA GLU A 87 4.45 2.98 -15.64
C GLU A 87 5.02 3.77 -16.83
N GLN A 88 4.84 5.09 -16.86
CA GLN A 88 5.32 5.95 -17.95
C GLN A 88 6.24 7.02 -17.37
N GLY A 89 7.43 7.18 -17.97
CA GLY A 89 8.51 8.00 -17.44
C GLY A 89 8.15 9.47 -17.20
N ARG A 90 8.33 9.88 -15.93
CA ARG A 90 8.46 11.24 -15.37
C ARG A 90 7.50 12.32 -15.88
N SER A 91 6.49 12.60 -15.05
CA SER A 91 5.88 13.94 -14.99
C SER A 91 5.96 14.60 -13.61
N SER A 92 6.15 13.87 -12.51
CA SER A 92 6.49 14.46 -11.20
C SER A 92 7.28 13.45 -10.34
N MET A 93 8.59 13.60 -10.31
CA MET A 93 9.50 12.60 -9.73
C MET A 93 9.52 12.52 -8.20
N ASN A 94 8.82 13.37 -7.44
CA ASN A 94 9.23 13.56 -6.03
C ASN A 94 8.26 13.21 -4.90
N ASP A 95 6.97 12.93 -5.12
CA ASP A 95 6.07 12.78 -3.97
C ASP A 95 5.46 11.39 -3.78
N PHE A 96 5.14 10.63 -4.82
CA PHE A 96 4.43 9.35 -4.64
C PHE A 96 5.38 8.18 -4.36
N THR A 97 6.29 7.89 -5.29
CA THR A 97 7.28 6.80 -5.16
C THR A 97 8.27 7.10 -4.06
N SER A 98 8.84 8.31 -4.01
CA SER A 98 9.77 8.73 -2.94
C SER A 98 9.15 8.56 -1.56
N ARG A 99 7.89 8.98 -1.38
CA ARG A 99 7.16 8.76 -0.13
C ARG A 99 6.97 7.29 0.20
N ALA A 100 6.67 6.44 -0.80
CA ALA A 100 6.58 5.00 -0.58
C ALA A 100 7.91 4.43 -0.06
N HIS A 101 9.03 4.77 -0.70
CA HIS A 101 10.37 4.34 -0.26
C HIS A 101 10.76 4.90 1.12
N ASP A 102 10.43 6.16 1.42
CA ASP A 102 10.71 6.77 2.73
C ASP A 102 9.94 6.06 3.86
N ILE A 103 8.67 5.75 3.62
CA ILE A 103 7.84 4.99 4.57
C ILE A 103 8.40 3.57 4.72
N ALA A 104 8.79 2.92 3.62
CA ALA A 104 9.38 1.58 3.68
C ALA A 104 10.63 1.56 4.56
N LYS A 105 11.52 2.55 4.38
CA LYS A 105 12.72 2.72 5.19
C LYS A 105 12.38 2.86 6.68
N GLN A 106 11.41 3.71 7.02
CA GLN A 106 10.96 3.87 8.41
C GLN A 106 10.42 2.55 8.99
N LEU A 107 9.61 1.81 8.23
CA LEU A 107 9.09 0.52 8.68
C LEU A 107 10.19 -0.50 8.93
N ARG A 108 11.25 -0.51 8.10
CA ARG A 108 12.44 -1.37 8.29
C ARG A 108 13.21 -0.98 9.55
N GLU A 109 13.44 0.31 9.78
CA GLU A 109 14.13 0.82 10.97
C GLU A 109 13.38 0.46 12.25
N HIS A 110 12.05 0.63 12.26
CA HIS A 110 11.20 0.21 13.37
C HIS A 110 11.25 -1.30 13.61
N ALA A 111 11.17 -2.10 12.54
CA ALA A 111 11.24 -3.56 12.67
C ALA A 111 12.59 -4.04 13.23
N ALA A 112 13.70 -3.37 12.87
CA ALA A 112 15.02 -3.68 13.41
C ALA A 112 15.12 -3.33 14.90
N ALA A 113 14.63 -2.15 15.30
CA ALA A 113 14.64 -1.73 16.70
C ALA A 113 13.79 -2.65 17.61
N GLU A 114 12.65 -3.14 17.12
CA GLU A 114 11.81 -4.11 17.82
C GLU A 114 12.49 -5.49 17.98
N ALA A 115 13.33 -5.90 17.02
CA ALA A 115 14.03 -7.17 17.08
C ALA A 115 15.24 -7.17 18.04
N ASP A 116 15.79 -5.98 18.32
CA ASP A 116 16.92 -5.76 19.23
C ASP A 116 16.49 -5.49 20.70
N SER A 117 15.18 -5.43 20.96
CA SER A 117 14.57 -5.18 22.28
C SER A 117 14.10 -6.45 22.99
#